data_AF-A0A2V8N459-F1
#
_entry.id   AF-A0A2V8N459-F1
#
_cell.length_a   1.000
_cell.length_b   1.000
_cell.length_c   1.000
_cell.angle_alpha   90.00
_cell.angle_beta   90.00
_cell.angle_gamma   90.00
#
_symmetry.space_group_name_H-M   'P 1'
#
loop_
_entity.id
_entity.type
_entity.pdbx_description
1 polymer ?
#
loop_
_entity_poly.entity_id
_entity_poly.type
_entity_poly.pdbx_seq_one_letter_code
_entity_poly.pdbx_strand_id
1 'polypeptide(L)'
;MIPEWIPDTGRFLGKNDFTGENRVDDPYGHGTHVASIAVGNGRIAEGAYTGIASNANIINLRVLNAQGLGSVSGTLAALDWLMTNRTTYNIRVVNMSLGTPAVDSYSNDPIDRAVRRLVDAGVVVVAAAGNNGKNSAGQKVYGQIHCPGNEPSAITVGAANTYGTNARNDDTVTTFSSRGPTRSYWTGADGVKHYDNLIKPDLVAPGNKIIDAESDHNFLVTQNPQLDVSVCPLENRREMQLSGTSMASPIAAGAAALLLQANPTLTPNMVKALLMYTAQSREQANSTSRARCA
;
A
#
# COMPACT_ATOMS: atom_id res chain seq x y z
N MET A 1 11.45 5.81 -7.08
CA MET A 1 12.02 6.98 -7.80
C MET A 1 11.65 6.89 -9.23
N ILE A 2 11.71 8.01 -9.92
CA ILE A 2 12.11 8.00 -11.31
C ILE A 2 13.66 7.91 -11.35
N PRO A 3 14.27 6.87 -11.92
CA PRO A 3 15.69 6.84 -12.23
C PRO A 3 16.07 8.08 -13.04
N GLU A 4 17.27 8.61 -12.83
CA GLU A 4 17.79 9.89 -13.34
C GLU A 4 17.71 10.09 -14.88
N TRP A 5 17.31 9.05 -15.63
CA TRP A 5 17.31 8.98 -17.10
C TRP A 5 15.92 8.94 -17.76
N ILE A 6 14.83 9.04 -17.01
CA ILE A 6 13.49 9.24 -17.60
C ILE A 6 13.25 10.76 -17.66
N PRO A 7 12.91 11.35 -18.83
CA PRO A 7 12.52 12.75 -18.89
C PRO A 7 11.32 12.93 -17.96
N ASP A 8 11.49 13.77 -16.93
CA ASP A 8 10.41 14.11 -16.02
C ASP A 8 9.29 14.72 -16.85
N THR A 9 8.20 13.97 -17.03
CA THR A 9 7.04 14.43 -17.78
C THR A 9 6.25 15.50 -17.00
N GLY A 10 6.84 16.13 -15.99
CA GLY A 10 6.20 17.04 -15.04
C GLY A 10 5.24 16.34 -14.06
N ARG A 11 5.25 15.00 -14.02
CA ARG A 11 4.36 14.22 -13.14
C ARG A 11 4.91 14.05 -11.73
N PHE A 12 6.21 14.28 -11.56
CA PHE A 12 6.87 14.14 -10.29
C PHE A 12 6.89 15.50 -9.57
N LEU A 13 6.04 15.67 -8.55
CA LEU A 13 5.80 16.99 -7.93
C LEU A 13 6.68 17.29 -6.71
N GLY A 14 7.28 16.27 -6.08
CA GLY A 14 8.14 16.49 -4.91
C GLY A 14 8.72 15.21 -4.29
N LYS A 15 9.97 15.28 -3.83
CA LYS A 15 10.65 14.22 -3.05
C LYS A 15 11.05 14.78 -1.70
N ASN A 16 10.71 14.09 -0.62
CA ASN A 16 11.18 14.45 0.72
C ASN A 16 11.66 13.19 1.44
N ASP A 17 12.76 13.33 2.18
CA ASP A 17 13.32 12.28 3.03
C ASP A 17 12.99 12.55 4.50
N PHE A 18 12.48 11.52 5.18
CA PHE A 18 12.18 11.54 6.61
C PHE A 18 12.93 10.44 7.37
N THR A 19 13.90 9.78 6.74
CA THR A 19 14.72 8.75 7.39
C THR A 19 16.00 9.31 8.02
N GLY A 20 16.40 10.53 7.63
CA GLY A 20 17.66 11.15 8.04
C GLY A 20 18.87 10.68 7.22
N GLU A 21 18.67 9.95 6.12
CA GLU A 21 19.77 9.56 5.22
C GLU A 21 20.08 10.64 4.18
N ASN A 22 19.29 11.72 4.14
CA ASN A 22 19.46 12.89 3.27
C ASN A 22 19.51 12.50 1.79
N ARG A 23 18.68 11.52 1.41
CA ARG A 23 18.61 11.02 0.04
C ARG A 23 17.18 10.72 -0.35
N VAL A 24 16.90 10.90 -1.63
CA VAL A 24 15.54 10.77 -2.21
C VAL A 24 15.45 9.68 -3.27
N ASP A 25 16.51 8.89 -3.39
CA ASP A 25 16.56 7.64 -4.14
C ASP A 25 16.19 6.40 -3.27
N ASP A 26 16.08 5.22 -3.88
CA ASP A 26 15.42 4.02 -3.34
C ASP A 26 16.41 2.88 -3.43
N PRO A 27 17.45 2.95 -2.59
CA PRO A 27 18.39 1.87 -2.48
C PRO A 27 17.75 0.58 -1.95
N TYR A 28 16.50 0.59 -1.48
CA TYR A 28 15.84 -0.63 -1.03
C TYR A 28 15.09 -1.36 -2.16
N GLY A 29 14.37 -0.63 -3.01
CA GLY A 29 13.65 -1.13 -4.19
C GLY A 29 12.13 -1.13 -4.06
N HIS A 30 11.63 -1.26 -2.84
CA HIS A 30 10.20 -1.41 -2.57
C HIS A 30 9.37 -0.19 -2.96
N GLY A 31 9.86 1.03 -2.67
CA GLY A 31 9.09 2.25 -2.92
C GLY A 31 8.88 2.50 -4.41
N THR A 32 9.87 2.16 -5.24
CA THR A 32 9.80 2.29 -6.70
C THR A 32 8.80 1.30 -7.28
N HIS A 33 8.86 0.04 -6.86
CA HIS A 33 7.91 -1.00 -7.27
C HIS A 33 6.47 -0.66 -6.88
N VAL A 34 6.25 -0.19 -5.65
CA VAL A 34 4.93 0.24 -5.17
C VAL A 34 4.40 1.44 -5.97
N ALA A 35 5.26 2.45 -6.22
CA ALA A 35 4.88 3.64 -6.95
C ALA A 35 4.49 3.33 -8.39
N SER A 36 5.21 2.43 -9.05
CA SER A 36 4.95 2.09 -10.44
C SER A 36 3.68 1.25 -10.63
N ILE A 37 3.31 0.40 -9.66
CA ILE A 37 1.99 -0.28 -9.65
C ILE A 37 0.85 0.74 -9.64
N ALA A 38 0.99 1.83 -8.87
CA ALA A 38 -0.05 2.85 -8.79
C ALA A 38 -0.07 3.75 -10.04
N VAL A 39 1.09 4.24 -10.50
CA VAL A 39 1.16 5.36 -11.47
C VAL A 39 2.27 5.22 -12.53
N GLY A 40 2.81 4.02 -12.71
CA GLY A 40 3.80 3.70 -13.73
C GLY A 40 3.25 3.95 -15.13
N ASN A 41 4.05 4.55 -16.01
CA ASN A 41 3.64 4.89 -17.38
C ASN A 41 3.89 3.76 -18.40
N GLY A 42 4.30 2.58 -17.94
CA GLY A 42 4.53 1.40 -18.79
C GLY A 42 5.72 1.51 -19.75
N ARG A 43 6.55 2.56 -19.71
CA ARG A 43 7.62 2.77 -20.71
C ARG A 43 8.76 1.75 -20.66
N ILE A 44 8.89 0.96 -19.61
CA ILE A 44 10.00 0.00 -19.43
C ILE A 44 9.78 -1.23 -20.33
N ALA A 45 8.56 -1.79 -20.33
CA ALA A 45 8.18 -2.96 -21.12
C ALA A 45 7.07 -2.66 -22.14
N GLU A 46 7.19 -1.56 -22.88
CA GLU A 46 6.28 -1.21 -24.00
C GLU A 46 4.78 -1.21 -23.63
N GLY A 47 4.45 -0.87 -22.39
CA GLY A 47 3.09 -0.80 -21.86
C GLY A 47 2.60 -2.09 -21.18
N ALA A 48 3.37 -3.18 -21.22
CA ALA A 48 2.99 -4.47 -20.62
C ALA A 48 2.67 -4.36 -19.12
N TYR A 49 3.42 -3.53 -18.39
CA TYR A 49 3.24 -3.27 -16.96
C TYR A 49 2.96 -1.79 -16.75
N THR A 50 1.71 -1.41 -16.97
CA THR A 50 1.22 -0.04 -16.78
C THR A 50 0.53 0.08 -15.42
N GLY A 51 0.88 1.12 -14.67
CA GLY A 51 0.25 1.38 -13.38
C GLY A 51 -1.23 1.75 -13.53
N ILE A 52 -2.02 1.49 -12.49
CA ILE A 52 -3.48 1.63 -12.54
C ILE A 52 -3.93 3.04 -12.92
N ALA A 53 -3.31 4.07 -12.35
CA ALA A 53 -3.54 5.47 -12.64
C ALA A 53 -2.30 6.10 -13.30
N SER A 54 -1.88 5.55 -14.45
CA SER A 54 -0.63 5.87 -15.15
C SER A 54 -0.40 7.34 -15.52
N ASN A 55 -1.45 8.16 -15.54
CA ASN A 55 -1.36 9.61 -15.80
C ASN A 55 -1.43 10.48 -14.55
N ALA A 56 -1.57 9.90 -13.36
CA ALA A 56 -1.57 10.66 -12.12
C ALA A 56 -0.18 11.22 -11.80
N ASN A 57 -0.18 12.35 -11.09
CA ASN A 57 1.02 12.95 -10.52
C ASN A 57 1.42 12.20 -9.24
N ILE A 58 2.71 12.25 -8.89
CA ILE A 58 3.27 11.56 -7.72
C ILE A 58 4.15 12.47 -6.88
N ILE A 59 4.04 12.30 -5.56
CA ILE A 59 4.94 12.84 -4.55
C ILE A 59 5.52 11.66 -3.78
N ASN A 60 6.84 11.65 -3.61
CA ASN A 60 7.53 10.62 -2.84
C ASN A 60 7.89 11.15 -1.46
N LEU A 61 7.36 10.51 -0.42
CA LEU A 61 7.73 10.76 0.97
C LEU A 61 8.39 9.52 1.52
N ARG A 62 9.71 9.58 1.63
CA ARG A 62 10.52 8.44 2.02
C ARG A 62 10.57 8.35 3.54
N VAL A 63 9.99 7.29 4.09
CA VAL A 63 9.94 7.03 5.54
C VAL A 63 10.62 5.72 5.94
N LEU A 64 11.06 4.93 4.95
CA LEU A 64 11.85 3.71 5.13
C LEU A 64 13.25 3.94 4.55
N ASN A 65 14.27 3.57 5.32
CA ASN A 65 15.67 3.74 5.00
C ASN A 65 16.15 2.73 3.94
N ALA A 66 17.46 2.72 3.66
CA ALA A 66 18.03 1.84 2.64
C ALA A 66 17.91 0.34 2.90
N GLN A 67 17.56 -0.06 4.13
CA GLN A 67 17.33 -1.44 4.53
C GLN A 67 15.82 -1.75 4.69
N GLY A 68 14.94 -0.84 4.30
CA GLY A 68 13.49 -1.00 4.42
C GLY A 68 12.96 -0.80 5.86
N LEU A 69 13.76 -0.19 6.74
CA LEU A 69 13.41 0.08 8.13
C LEU A 69 12.96 1.54 8.30
N GLY A 70 11.92 1.76 9.08
CA GLY A 70 11.40 3.10 9.36
C GLY A 70 11.21 3.34 10.85
N SER A 71 11.01 4.61 11.20
CA SER A 71 10.64 5.02 12.56
C SER A 71 9.22 5.57 12.59
N VAL A 72 8.58 5.45 13.75
CA VAL A 72 7.27 6.09 14.01
C VAL A 72 7.37 7.60 13.83
N SER A 73 8.44 8.22 14.35
CA SER A 73 8.66 9.66 14.23
C SER A 73 8.83 10.13 12.78
N GLY A 74 9.60 9.41 11.95
CA GLY A 74 9.75 9.73 10.53
C GLY A 74 8.44 9.59 9.76
N THR A 75 7.65 8.56 10.08
CA THR A 75 6.31 8.37 9.50
C THR A 75 5.36 9.49 9.88
N LEU A 76 5.32 9.90 11.16
CA LEU A 76 4.50 11.02 11.61
C LEU A 76 4.92 12.34 10.97
N ALA A 77 6.22 12.61 10.86
CA ALA A 77 6.73 13.81 10.19
C ALA A 77 6.29 13.88 8.71
N ALA A 78 6.26 12.74 8.00
CA ALA A 78 5.74 12.68 6.65
C ALA A 78 4.23 12.91 6.57
N LEU A 79 3.44 12.38 7.53
CA LEU A 79 2.00 12.61 7.60
C LEU A 79 1.67 14.08 7.95
N ASP A 80 2.47 14.72 8.80
CA ASP A 80 2.34 16.16 9.09
C ASP A 80 2.71 17.02 7.88
N TRP A 81 3.76 16.64 7.13
CA TRP A 81 4.09 17.28 5.86
C TRP A 81 2.94 17.15 4.85
N LEU A 82 2.33 15.96 4.74
CA LEU A 82 1.16 15.73 3.90
C LEU A 82 0.02 16.66 4.28
N MET A 83 -0.34 16.72 5.57
CA MET A 83 -1.43 17.56 6.06
C MET A 83 -1.20 19.04 5.67
N THR A 84 0.03 19.51 5.83
CA THR A 84 0.43 20.90 5.53
C THR A 84 0.40 21.19 4.03
N ASN A 85 0.83 20.24 3.20
CA ASN A 85 1.06 20.46 1.76
C ASN A 85 -0.07 19.92 0.86
N ARG A 86 -1.06 19.20 1.39
CA ARG A 86 -2.13 18.55 0.61
C ARG A 86 -2.87 19.53 -0.31
N THR A 87 -3.12 20.76 0.13
CA THR A 87 -3.84 21.76 -0.67
C THR A 87 -2.94 22.30 -1.78
N THR A 88 -1.68 22.61 -1.46
CA THR A 88 -0.69 23.12 -2.42
C THR A 88 -0.49 22.18 -3.60
N TYR A 89 -0.38 20.88 -3.35
CA TYR A 89 -0.15 19.89 -4.41
C TYR A 89 -1.42 19.14 -4.83
N ASN A 90 -2.59 19.51 -4.31
CA ASN A 90 -3.85 18.80 -4.53
C ASN A 90 -3.71 17.28 -4.28
N ILE A 91 -3.14 16.90 -3.13
CA ILE A 91 -2.94 15.50 -2.75
C ILE A 91 -4.29 14.90 -2.37
N ARG A 92 -4.76 13.94 -3.18
CA ARG A 92 -6.07 13.32 -2.99
C ARG A 92 -6.02 11.87 -2.49
N VAL A 93 -4.91 11.17 -2.74
CA VAL A 93 -4.72 9.77 -2.36
C VAL A 93 -3.32 9.59 -1.77
N VAL A 94 -3.23 8.84 -0.68
CA VAL A 94 -1.98 8.42 -0.03
C VAL A 94 -1.98 6.90 0.04
N ASN A 95 -0.91 6.27 -0.46
CA ASN A 95 -0.68 4.83 -0.34
C ASN A 95 0.38 4.56 0.74
N MET A 96 0.04 3.74 1.73
CA MET A 96 0.90 3.32 2.83
C MET A 96 1.12 1.80 2.74
N SER A 97 2.02 1.40 1.84
CA SER A 97 2.45 0.00 1.68
C SER A 97 3.47 -0.46 2.73
N LEU A 98 3.29 0.01 3.96
CA LEU A 98 4.15 -0.22 5.12
C LEU A 98 3.26 -0.55 6.34
N GLY A 99 3.86 -1.01 7.43
CA GLY A 99 3.14 -1.07 8.69
C GLY A 99 3.92 -1.71 9.82
N THR A 100 3.37 -1.54 11.02
CA THR A 100 3.87 -2.11 12.27
C THR A 100 2.80 -3.01 12.89
N PRO A 101 3.17 -3.91 13.82
CA PRO A 101 2.18 -4.60 14.63
C PRO A 101 1.27 -3.60 15.35
N ALA A 102 -0.05 -3.77 15.21
CA ALA A 102 -1.05 -2.91 15.85
C ALA A 102 -1.19 -3.29 17.34
N VAL A 103 -0.33 -2.72 18.18
CA VAL A 103 -0.21 -3.05 19.62
C VAL A 103 -1.02 -2.13 20.55
N ASP A 104 -1.50 -1.00 20.04
CA ASP A 104 -2.39 -0.06 20.73
C ASP A 104 -3.65 0.15 19.90
N SER A 105 -4.74 0.60 20.52
CA SER A 105 -6.01 0.89 19.85
C SER A 105 -5.82 1.95 18.77
N TYR A 106 -6.56 1.84 17.67
CA TYR A 106 -6.52 2.85 16.60
C TYR A 106 -6.88 4.26 17.09
N SER A 107 -7.58 4.37 18.23
CA SER A 107 -7.90 5.67 18.85
C SER A 107 -6.71 6.32 19.55
N ASN A 108 -5.68 5.55 19.89
CA ASN A 108 -4.54 5.98 20.68
C ASN A 108 -3.25 6.02 19.87
N ASP A 109 -3.05 5.03 18.98
CA ASP A 109 -1.86 4.92 18.15
C ASP A 109 -1.64 6.23 17.35
N PRO A 110 -0.45 6.84 17.43
CA PRO A 110 -0.22 8.14 16.84
C PRO A 110 -0.29 8.12 15.31
N ILE A 111 0.09 7.02 14.65
CA ILE A 111 0.03 6.89 13.20
C ILE A 111 -1.45 6.76 12.78
N ASP A 112 -2.23 5.91 13.46
CA ASP A 112 -3.66 5.77 13.17
C ASP A 112 -4.41 7.09 13.35
N ARG A 113 -4.11 7.84 14.41
CA ARG A 113 -4.69 9.17 14.64
C ARG A 113 -4.30 10.17 13.55
N ALA A 114 -3.05 10.14 13.08
CA ALA A 114 -2.60 10.99 11.99
C ALA A 114 -3.28 10.62 10.66
N VAL A 115 -3.46 9.32 10.39
CA VAL A 115 -4.22 8.82 9.24
C VAL A 115 -5.67 9.27 9.30
N ARG A 116 -6.34 9.12 10.44
CA ARG A 116 -7.71 9.64 10.65
C ARG A 116 -7.80 11.12 10.32
N ARG A 117 -6.88 11.94 10.82
CA ARG A 117 -6.85 13.39 10.54
C ARG A 117 -6.70 13.69 9.05
N LEU A 118 -5.88 12.95 8.32
CA LEU A 118 -5.75 13.12 6.86
C LEU A 118 -7.05 12.74 6.13
N VAL A 119 -7.69 11.65 6.53
CA VAL A 119 -8.98 11.23 5.96
C VAL A 119 -10.08 12.25 6.22
N ASP A 120 -10.18 12.75 7.46
CA ASP A 120 -11.11 13.82 7.82
C ASP A 120 -10.83 15.12 7.04
N ALA A 121 -9.58 15.35 6.64
CA ALA A 121 -9.17 16.48 5.80
C ALA A 121 -9.41 16.26 4.29
N GLY A 122 -10.06 15.16 3.90
CA GLY A 122 -10.49 14.87 2.52
C GLY A 122 -9.52 14.04 1.67
N VAL A 123 -8.49 13.45 2.28
CA VAL A 123 -7.51 12.61 1.59
C VAL A 123 -7.87 11.14 1.73
N VAL A 124 -7.93 10.38 0.62
CA VAL A 124 -8.09 8.93 0.68
C VAL A 124 -6.78 8.30 1.15
N VAL A 125 -6.80 7.56 2.25
CA VAL A 125 -5.64 6.78 2.71
C VAL A 125 -5.89 5.30 2.44
N VAL A 126 -4.97 4.67 1.73
CA VAL A 126 -4.96 3.24 1.43
C VAL A 126 -3.77 2.61 2.13
N ALA A 127 -4.00 1.56 2.90
CA ALA A 127 -2.99 0.89 3.72
C ALA A 127 -2.93 -0.61 3.42
N ALA A 128 -1.73 -1.17 3.43
CA ALA A 128 -1.53 -2.61 3.34
C ALA A 128 -2.03 -3.31 4.61
N ALA A 129 -2.71 -4.45 4.49
CA ALA A 129 -3.22 -5.20 5.65
C ALA A 129 -2.12 -5.82 6.51
N GLY A 130 -0.95 -6.12 5.93
CA GLY A 130 0.14 -6.86 6.55
C GLY A 130 0.34 -8.25 5.94
N ASN A 131 1.49 -8.86 6.18
CA ASN A 131 1.90 -10.14 5.60
C ASN A 131 1.99 -11.28 6.65
N ASN A 132 1.26 -11.14 7.75
CA ASN A 132 1.33 -12.02 8.92
C ASN A 132 0.13 -12.99 9.00
N GLY A 133 -0.37 -13.43 7.85
CA GLY A 133 -1.46 -14.41 7.74
C GLY A 133 -1.09 -15.84 8.14
N LYS A 134 0.20 -16.13 8.32
CA LYS A 134 0.74 -17.40 8.81
C LYS A 134 1.78 -17.18 9.92
N ASN A 135 1.89 -18.10 10.85
CA ASN A 135 3.00 -18.16 11.80
C ASN A 135 4.24 -18.84 11.19
N SER A 136 5.32 -18.93 11.96
CA SER A 136 6.56 -19.60 11.56
C SER A 136 6.40 -21.09 11.25
N ALA A 137 5.38 -21.75 11.81
CA ALA A 137 5.01 -23.14 11.50
C ALA A 137 4.11 -23.27 10.26
N GLY A 138 3.84 -22.18 9.54
CA GLY A 138 2.99 -22.16 8.34
C GLY A 138 1.48 -22.27 8.63
N GLN A 139 1.07 -22.23 9.89
CA GLN A 139 -0.32 -22.31 10.30
C GLN A 139 -1.01 -20.96 10.11
N LYS A 140 -2.29 -20.98 9.71
CA LYS A 140 -3.10 -19.77 9.50
C LYS A 140 -3.29 -19.02 10.82
N VAL A 141 -3.09 -17.71 10.80
CA VAL A 141 -3.27 -16.81 11.95
C VAL A 141 -4.32 -15.74 11.61
N TYR A 142 -5.11 -15.36 12.61
CA TYR A 142 -6.09 -14.28 12.55
C TYR A 142 -5.67 -13.16 13.50
N GLY A 143 -6.20 -11.95 13.29
CA GLY A 143 -5.93 -10.84 14.20
C GLY A 143 -4.63 -10.10 13.94
N GLN A 144 -4.11 -10.15 12.71
CA GLN A 144 -2.77 -9.67 12.36
C GLN A 144 -2.80 -8.45 11.42
N ILE A 145 -3.87 -7.67 11.47
CA ILE A 145 -3.96 -6.42 10.71
C ILE A 145 -2.98 -5.41 11.32
N HIS A 146 -2.09 -4.88 10.49
CA HIS A 146 -1.06 -3.93 10.91
C HIS A 146 -1.61 -2.51 11.05
N CYS A 147 -0.90 -1.67 11.79
CA CYS A 147 -1.01 -0.22 11.72
C CYS A 147 -0.28 0.29 10.47
N PRO A 148 -0.88 1.19 9.65
CA PRO A 148 -2.14 1.91 9.88
C PRO A 148 -3.41 1.25 9.29
N GLY A 149 -3.34 -0.01 8.87
CA GLY A 149 -4.47 -0.75 8.30
C GLY A 149 -5.58 -1.11 9.31
N ASN A 150 -5.35 -1.01 10.61
CA ASN A 150 -6.37 -1.14 11.65
C ASN A 150 -7.22 0.13 11.81
N GLU A 151 -6.76 1.28 11.29
CA GLU A 151 -7.52 2.53 11.31
C GLU A 151 -8.85 2.39 10.53
N PRO A 152 -10.02 2.70 11.15
CA PRO A 152 -11.32 2.45 10.54
C PRO A 152 -11.57 3.22 9.24
N SER A 153 -11.09 4.45 9.11
CA SER A 153 -11.35 5.32 7.96
C SER A 153 -10.46 5.02 6.75
N ALA A 154 -9.27 4.44 6.96
CA ALA A 154 -8.38 3.95 5.92
C ALA A 154 -9.01 2.79 5.13
N ILE A 155 -8.60 2.66 3.87
CA ILE A 155 -8.92 1.51 3.03
C ILE A 155 -7.81 0.48 3.20
N THR A 156 -8.10 -0.61 3.88
CA THR A 156 -7.12 -1.65 4.19
C THR A 156 -7.20 -2.77 3.17
N VAL A 157 -6.08 -3.08 2.52
CA VAL A 157 -6.04 -3.95 1.36
C VAL A 157 -5.27 -5.23 1.66
N GLY A 158 -5.96 -6.37 1.55
CA GLY A 158 -5.33 -7.69 1.55
C GLY A 158 -4.84 -8.09 0.16
N ALA A 159 -4.06 -9.17 0.08
CA ALA A 159 -3.46 -9.63 -1.17
C ALA A 159 -4.19 -10.87 -1.72
N ALA A 160 -4.47 -10.83 -3.03
CA ALA A 160 -4.91 -11.97 -3.81
C ALA A 160 -3.80 -12.48 -4.73
N ASN A 161 -3.80 -13.79 -4.98
CA ASN A 161 -3.06 -14.44 -6.03
C ASN A 161 -3.98 -14.60 -7.24
N THR A 162 -3.59 -14.03 -8.37
CA THR A 162 -4.32 -14.13 -9.64
C THR A 162 -3.93 -15.35 -10.46
N TYR A 163 -2.93 -16.11 -10.00
CA TYR A 163 -2.34 -17.24 -10.73
C TYR A 163 -1.86 -16.88 -12.16
N GLY A 164 -1.66 -15.60 -12.44
CA GLY A 164 -1.27 -15.10 -13.76
C GLY A 164 -2.38 -15.18 -14.81
N THR A 165 -3.65 -15.31 -14.40
CA THR A 165 -4.79 -15.35 -15.32
C THR A 165 -5.57 -14.02 -15.29
N ASN A 166 -6.31 -13.75 -16.37
CA ASN A 166 -7.22 -12.60 -16.44
C ASN A 166 -8.59 -12.91 -15.82
N ALA A 167 -8.88 -14.20 -15.59
CA ALA A 167 -10.09 -14.59 -14.90
C ALA A 167 -9.94 -14.26 -13.41
N ARG A 168 -11.06 -13.98 -12.74
CA ARG A 168 -11.08 -13.67 -11.29
C ARG A 168 -11.72 -14.78 -10.45
N ASN A 169 -12.23 -15.81 -11.12
CA ASN A 169 -12.93 -16.92 -10.47
C ASN A 169 -11.95 -17.90 -9.80
N ASP A 170 -10.73 -18.01 -10.31
CA ASP A 170 -9.62 -18.83 -9.82
C ASP A 170 -8.70 -18.10 -8.83
N ASP A 171 -8.80 -16.77 -8.71
CA ASP A 171 -8.03 -16.00 -7.72
C ASP A 171 -8.09 -16.64 -6.32
N THR A 172 -7.13 -16.43 -5.44
CA THR A 172 -7.28 -16.80 -4.02
C THR A 172 -6.65 -15.76 -3.12
N VAL A 173 -7.20 -15.55 -1.92
CA VAL A 173 -6.52 -14.71 -0.92
C VAL A 173 -5.21 -15.40 -0.55
N THR A 174 -4.09 -14.68 -0.66
CA THR A 174 -2.78 -15.27 -0.42
C THR A 174 -2.66 -15.78 1.01
N THR A 175 -1.80 -16.76 1.21
CA THR A 175 -1.64 -17.32 2.55
C THR A 175 -0.98 -16.34 3.51
N PHE A 176 -0.10 -15.47 2.99
CA PHE A 176 0.59 -14.46 3.78
C PHE A 176 -0.30 -13.25 4.12
N SER A 177 -1.35 -12.95 3.35
CA SER A 177 -2.19 -11.77 3.62
C SER A 177 -2.74 -11.82 5.04
N SER A 178 -2.50 -10.75 5.81
CA SER A 178 -3.03 -10.60 7.16
C SER A 178 -4.56 -10.67 7.17
N ARG A 179 -5.10 -11.22 8.25
CA ARG A 179 -6.53 -11.49 8.42
C ARG A 179 -7.05 -10.79 9.66
N GLY A 180 -8.26 -10.24 9.57
CA GLY A 180 -8.94 -9.66 10.70
C GLY A 180 -9.51 -10.70 11.68
N PRO A 181 -10.35 -10.24 12.63
CA PRO A 181 -10.64 -8.82 12.90
C PRO A 181 -9.40 -8.06 13.39
N THR A 182 -9.44 -6.74 13.55
CA THR A 182 -8.36 -6.03 14.25
C THR A 182 -8.23 -6.53 15.68
N ARG A 183 -6.98 -6.61 16.18
CA ARG A 183 -6.66 -6.99 17.57
C ARG A 183 -5.80 -5.96 18.28
N SER A 184 -5.75 -4.74 17.74
CA SER A 184 -5.39 -3.55 18.49
C SER A 184 -6.31 -3.41 19.71
N TYR A 185 -5.78 -2.83 20.79
CA TYR A 185 -6.47 -2.75 22.06
C TYR A 185 -5.97 -1.57 22.88
N TRP A 186 -6.79 -1.07 23.78
CA TRP A 186 -6.36 -0.20 24.87
C TRP A 186 -6.47 -0.93 26.21
N THR A 187 -5.72 -0.48 27.20
CA THR A 187 -5.76 -1.06 28.56
C THR A 187 -6.54 -0.12 29.47
N GLY A 188 -7.59 -0.64 30.10
CA GLY A 188 -8.42 0.08 31.05
C GLY A 188 -7.68 0.47 32.32
N ALA A 189 -8.27 1.39 33.10
CA ALA A 189 -7.75 1.75 34.41
C ALA A 189 -7.74 0.55 35.40
N ASP A 190 -8.54 -0.48 35.10
CA ASP A 190 -8.60 -1.77 35.77
C ASP A 190 -7.53 -2.78 35.30
N GLY A 191 -6.70 -2.41 34.32
CA GLY A 191 -5.67 -3.28 33.72
C GLY A 191 -6.20 -4.25 32.66
N VAL A 192 -7.48 -4.18 32.30
CA VAL A 192 -8.09 -5.10 31.33
C VAL A 192 -7.86 -4.61 29.90
N LYS A 193 -7.52 -5.53 28.98
CA LYS A 193 -7.38 -5.21 27.55
C LYS A 193 -8.74 -5.20 26.86
N HIS A 194 -9.07 -4.08 26.24
CA HIS A 194 -10.26 -3.90 25.42
C HIS A 194 -9.88 -3.89 23.94
N TYR A 195 -10.18 -4.98 23.23
CA TYR A 195 -9.85 -5.14 21.82
C TYR A 195 -10.85 -4.43 20.91
N ASP A 196 -10.34 -3.78 19.85
CA ASP A 196 -11.16 -3.01 18.91
C ASP A 196 -12.10 -3.89 18.06
N ASN A 197 -11.68 -5.10 17.71
CA ASN A 197 -12.48 -6.12 16.99
C ASN A 197 -13.15 -5.65 15.68
N LEU A 198 -12.53 -4.72 14.95
CA LEU A 198 -13.08 -4.20 13.70
C LEU A 198 -12.89 -5.17 12.54
N ILE A 199 -13.84 -5.15 11.59
CA ILE A 199 -13.74 -5.94 10.37
C ILE A 199 -12.70 -5.32 9.44
N LYS A 200 -11.63 -6.07 9.16
CA LYS A 200 -10.54 -5.73 8.22
C LYS A 200 -9.96 -7.03 7.63
N PRO A 201 -9.32 -7.02 6.44
CA PRO A 201 -9.21 -5.89 5.51
C PRO A 201 -10.57 -5.51 4.90
N ASP A 202 -10.65 -4.33 4.29
CA ASP A 202 -11.87 -3.82 3.65
C ASP A 202 -12.13 -4.52 2.30
N LEU A 203 -11.04 -4.78 1.56
CA LEU A 203 -11.05 -5.45 0.27
C LEU A 203 -9.72 -6.17 0.01
N VAL A 204 -9.64 -6.94 -1.07
CA VAL A 204 -8.41 -7.52 -1.58
C VAL A 204 -8.14 -7.07 -3.01
N ALA A 205 -6.87 -7.02 -3.39
CA ALA A 205 -6.43 -6.74 -4.75
C ALA A 205 -5.24 -7.66 -5.12
N PRO A 206 -4.87 -7.79 -6.40
CA PRO A 206 -3.70 -8.57 -6.81
C PRO A 206 -2.44 -8.16 -6.05
N GLY A 207 -1.77 -9.10 -5.40
CA GLY A 207 -0.59 -8.82 -4.57
C GLY A 207 0.41 -9.95 -4.52
N ASN A 208 0.28 -10.95 -5.39
CA ASN A 208 1.20 -12.08 -5.49
C ASN A 208 1.89 -12.04 -6.84
N LYS A 209 3.22 -12.10 -6.84
CA LYS A 209 4.07 -12.10 -8.03
C LYS A 209 3.74 -10.95 -9.00
N ILE A 210 3.57 -9.74 -8.46
CA ILE A 210 3.33 -8.54 -9.26
C ILE A 210 4.65 -8.06 -9.84
N ILE A 211 4.69 -7.91 -11.16
CA ILE A 211 5.85 -7.42 -11.91
C ILE A 211 5.66 -5.92 -12.13
N ASP A 212 6.67 -5.13 -11.76
CA ASP A 212 6.68 -3.70 -11.99
C ASP A 212 8.11 -3.13 -11.84
N ALA A 213 8.27 -1.81 -12.01
CA ALA A 213 9.56 -1.13 -12.04
C ALA A 213 10.50 -1.49 -10.87
N GLU A 214 11.74 -1.78 -11.24
CA GLU A 214 12.86 -1.98 -10.33
C GLU A 214 13.62 -0.66 -10.16
N SER A 215 14.05 -0.30 -8.95
CA SER A 215 15.01 0.79 -8.78
C SER A 215 16.44 0.32 -9.04
N ASP A 216 17.24 1.24 -9.55
CA ASP A 216 18.64 0.96 -9.87
C ASP A 216 19.44 0.52 -8.63
N HIS A 217 20.26 -0.53 -8.78
CA HIS A 217 21.15 -1.09 -7.75
C HIS A 217 20.51 -1.29 -6.35
N ASN A 218 19.29 -1.83 -6.31
CA ASN A 218 18.53 -1.95 -5.06
C ASN A 218 18.92 -3.16 -4.19
N PHE A 219 18.70 -3.03 -2.88
CA PHE A 219 19.02 -4.02 -1.87
C PHE A 219 18.22 -5.31 -2.05
N LEU A 220 16.94 -5.23 -2.42
CA LEU A 220 16.09 -6.42 -2.58
C LEU A 220 16.62 -7.36 -3.66
N VAL A 221 16.92 -6.86 -4.85
CA VAL A 221 17.47 -7.63 -5.97
C VAL A 221 18.92 -8.03 -5.70
N THR A 222 19.72 -7.17 -5.05
CA THR A 222 21.09 -7.54 -4.65
C THR A 222 21.10 -8.76 -3.73
N GLN A 223 20.18 -8.83 -2.76
CA GLN A 223 20.05 -9.97 -1.85
C GLN A 223 19.31 -11.16 -2.48
N ASN A 224 18.45 -10.91 -3.47
CA ASN A 224 17.59 -11.90 -4.10
C ASN A 224 17.57 -11.68 -5.63
N PRO A 225 18.62 -12.08 -6.36
CA PRO A 225 18.73 -11.82 -7.79
C PRO A 225 17.57 -12.38 -8.62
N GLN A 226 16.89 -13.42 -8.12
CA GLN A 226 15.72 -14.02 -8.75
C GLN A 226 14.47 -13.12 -8.79
N LEU A 227 14.50 -11.97 -8.13
CA LEU A 227 13.41 -11.00 -8.20
C LEU A 227 13.46 -10.17 -9.50
N ASP A 228 14.63 -10.02 -10.14
CA ASP A 228 14.77 -9.40 -11.46
C ASP A 228 14.11 -10.30 -12.50
N VAL A 229 13.16 -9.76 -13.27
CA VAL A 229 12.43 -10.52 -14.31
C VAL A 229 13.02 -10.36 -15.72
N SER A 230 14.08 -9.55 -15.88
CA SER A 230 14.87 -9.42 -17.13
C SER A 230 14.03 -9.19 -18.40
N VAL A 231 12.89 -8.52 -18.25
CA VAL A 231 11.91 -8.27 -19.32
C VAL A 231 12.21 -7.02 -20.15
N CYS A 232 13.28 -6.28 -19.84
CA CYS A 232 13.71 -5.12 -20.62
C CYS A 232 15.11 -5.35 -21.20
N PRO A 233 15.30 -5.20 -22.52
CA PRO A 233 16.60 -5.34 -23.17
C PRO A 233 17.53 -4.13 -22.97
N LEU A 234 17.07 -3.06 -22.29
CA LEU A 234 17.93 -1.91 -21.98
C LEU A 234 18.63 -2.11 -20.64
N GLU A 235 19.95 -1.92 -20.62
CA GLU A 235 20.81 -2.19 -19.46
C GLU A 235 20.40 -1.44 -18.17
N ASN A 236 19.67 -0.34 -18.29
CA ASN A 236 19.33 0.62 -17.23
C ASN A 236 17.82 0.73 -16.90
N ARG A 237 16.96 -0.13 -17.49
CA ARG A 237 15.54 -0.20 -17.13
C ARG A 237 15.24 -1.63 -16.78
N ARG A 238 14.82 -1.89 -15.55
CA ARG A 238 14.51 -3.24 -15.10
C ARG A 238 13.16 -3.26 -14.44
N GLU A 239 12.59 -4.45 -14.41
CA GLU A 239 11.39 -4.75 -13.66
C GLU A 239 11.72 -5.88 -12.72
N MET A 240 11.06 -5.86 -11.57
CA MET A 240 11.21 -6.86 -10.55
C MET A 240 9.84 -7.39 -10.15
N GLN A 241 9.82 -8.60 -9.63
CA GLN A 241 8.61 -9.26 -9.17
C GLN A 241 8.56 -9.30 -7.64
N LEU A 242 7.55 -8.70 -7.04
CA LEU A 242 7.32 -8.76 -5.59
C LEU A 242 5.97 -9.39 -5.22
N SER A 243 5.88 -9.86 -3.97
CA SER A 243 4.63 -10.37 -3.38
C SER A 243 4.43 -9.75 -2.01
N GLY A 244 3.21 -9.30 -1.73
CA GLY A 244 2.84 -8.70 -0.46
C GLY A 244 1.55 -7.89 -0.56
N THR A 245 0.92 -7.62 0.59
CA THR A 245 -0.16 -6.62 0.66
C THR A 245 0.34 -5.22 0.26
N SER A 246 1.66 -4.99 0.34
CA SER A 246 2.32 -3.80 -0.21
C SER A 246 2.13 -3.61 -1.70
N MET A 247 1.93 -4.68 -2.49
CA MET A 247 1.68 -4.61 -3.93
C MET A 247 0.18 -4.50 -4.23
N ALA A 248 -0.67 -5.04 -3.36
CA ALA A 248 -2.12 -4.93 -3.49
C ALA A 248 -2.63 -3.51 -3.15
N SER A 249 -2.08 -2.88 -2.12
CA SER A 249 -2.43 -1.52 -1.68
C SER A 249 -2.37 -0.47 -2.81
N PRO A 250 -1.27 -0.34 -3.60
CA PRO A 250 -1.17 0.66 -4.66
C PRO A 250 -2.16 0.43 -5.81
N ILE A 251 -2.63 -0.80 -6.03
CA ILE A 251 -3.70 -1.08 -7.01
C ILE A 251 -4.99 -0.37 -6.58
N ALA A 252 -5.39 -0.55 -5.32
CA ALA A 252 -6.57 0.12 -4.79
C ALA A 252 -6.40 1.65 -4.70
N ALA A 253 -5.17 2.13 -4.42
CA ALA A 253 -4.87 3.56 -4.44
C ALA A 253 -4.99 4.15 -5.85
N GLY A 254 -4.52 3.45 -6.89
CA GLY A 254 -4.73 3.84 -8.27
C GLY A 254 -6.21 3.85 -8.65
N ALA A 255 -6.97 2.83 -8.25
CA ALA A 255 -8.43 2.79 -8.47
C ALA A 255 -9.15 3.96 -7.77
N ALA A 256 -8.74 4.31 -6.55
CA ALA A 256 -9.23 5.50 -5.84
C ALA A 256 -8.93 6.79 -6.60
N ALA A 257 -7.72 6.92 -7.17
CA ALA A 257 -7.37 8.08 -7.98
C ALA A 257 -8.23 8.19 -9.26
N LEU A 258 -8.53 7.07 -9.92
CA LEU A 258 -9.43 7.03 -11.08
C LEU A 258 -10.88 7.39 -10.71
N LEU A 259 -11.38 6.92 -9.56
CA LEU A 259 -12.70 7.33 -9.05
C LEU A 259 -12.77 8.84 -8.81
N LEU A 260 -11.70 9.42 -8.24
CA LEU A 260 -11.60 10.85 -7.99
C LEU A 260 -11.39 11.68 -9.26
N GLN A 261 -10.77 11.10 -10.29
CA GLN A 261 -10.71 11.70 -11.62
C GLN A 261 -12.11 11.76 -12.25
N ALA A 262 -12.86 10.67 -12.16
CA ALA A 262 -14.22 10.59 -12.70
C ALA A 262 -15.21 11.48 -11.93
N ASN A 263 -15.06 11.57 -10.61
CA ASN A 263 -15.85 12.45 -9.76
C ASN A 263 -15.00 13.08 -8.64
N PRO A 264 -14.51 14.32 -8.84
CA PRO A 264 -13.67 15.01 -7.87
C PRO A 264 -14.36 15.36 -6.55
N THR A 265 -15.69 15.31 -6.47
CA THR A 265 -16.46 15.68 -5.27
C THR A 265 -16.65 14.51 -4.29
N LEU A 266 -16.19 13.31 -4.64
CA LEU A 266 -16.25 12.16 -3.75
C LEU A 266 -15.42 12.41 -2.48
N THR A 267 -16.03 12.15 -1.33
CA THR A 267 -15.31 12.12 -0.05
C THR A 267 -14.54 10.81 0.09
N PRO A 268 -13.52 10.74 0.97
CA PRO A 268 -12.80 9.49 1.20
C PRO A 268 -13.69 8.31 1.59
N ASN A 269 -14.71 8.55 2.42
CA ASN A 269 -15.67 7.52 2.82
C ASN A 269 -16.54 7.05 1.64
N MET A 270 -16.90 7.94 0.71
CA MET A 270 -17.61 7.56 -0.52
C MET A 270 -16.72 6.72 -1.43
N VAL A 271 -15.44 7.08 -1.60
CA VAL A 271 -14.47 6.29 -2.38
C VAL A 271 -14.33 4.89 -1.77
N LYS A 272 -14.13 4.81 -0.45
CA LYS A 272 -14.06 3.55 0.29
C LYS A 272 -15.33 2.71 0.08
N ALA A 273 -16.50 3.31 0.27
CA ALA A 273 -17.77 2.62 0.10
C ALA A 273 -17.98 2.12 -1.32
N LEU A 274 -17.65 2.91 -2.34
CA LEU A 274 -17.76 2.51 -3.75
C LEU A 274 -16.87 1.31 -4.04
N LEU A 275 -15.58 1.38 -3.70
CA LEU A 275 -14.62 0.28 -3.91
C LEU A 275 -15.09 -1.00 -3.21
N MET A 276 -15.54 -0.91 -1.95
CA MET A 276 -16.05 -2.07 -1.21
C MET A 276 -17.36 -2.60 -1.79
N TYR A 277 -18.28 -1.73 -2.18
CA TYR A 277 -19.61 -2.14 -2.64
C TYR A 277 -19.55 -2.83 -4.00
N THR A 278 -18.76 -2.31 -4.93
CA THR A 278 -18.63 -2.85 -6.29
C THR A 278 -17.65 -3.99 -6.41
N ALA A 279 -16.84 -4.25 -5.38
CA ALA A 279 -15.89 -5.34 -5.38
C ALA A 279 -16.60 -6.71 -5.45
N GLN A 280 -16.02 -7.64 -6.21
CA GLN A 280 -16.57 -8.96 -6.46
C GLN A 280 -16.54 -9.80 -5.18
N SER A 281 -17.71 -10.30 -4.76
CA SER A 281 -17.85 -11.20 -3.61
C SER A 281 -17.19 -12.56 -3.92
N ARG A 282 -16.43 -13.10 -2.96
CA ARG A 282 -15.81 -14.43 -3.08
C ARG A 282 -16.24 -15.32 -1.91
N GLU A 283 -16.66 -16.55 -2.21
CA GLU A 283 -17.16 -17.50 -1.21
C GLU A 283 -16.06 -18.04 -0.28
N GLN A 284 -14.78 -17.99 -0.70
CA GLN A 284 -13.65 -18.54 0.06
C GLN A 284 -12.98 -17.54 1.03
N ALA A 285 -13.52 -16.34 1.17
CA ALA A 285 -13.07 -15.37 2.18
C ALA A 285 -13.85 -15.59 3.49
N ASN A 286 -13.45 -16.62 4.25
CA ASN A 286 -13.94 -17.02 5.59
C ASN A 286 -15.07 -16.17 6.25
N SER A 287 -16.28 -16.71 6.20
CA SER A 287 -17.35 -16.82 7.23
C SER A 287 -17.64 -15.75 8.29
N THR A 288 -17.13 -14.52 8.21
CA THR A 288 -17.75 -13.34 8.88
C THR A 288 -17.58 -12.03 8.12
N SER A 289 -16.70 -11.95 7.12
CA SER A 289 -16.67 -10.81 6.20
C SER A 289 -16.29 -11.30 4.80
N ARG A 290 -17.20 -11.10 3.84
CA ARG A 290 -16.92 -11.28 2.41
C ARG A 290 -15.72 -10.40 2.08
N ALA A 291 -14.51 -10.96 1.94
CA ALA A 291 -13.42 -10.21 1.32
C ALA A 291 -13.78 -10.09 -0.16
N ARG A 292 -13.88 -8.85 -0.63
CA ARG A 292 -14.31 -8.53 -1.98
C ARG A 292 -13.08 -8.11 -2.80
N CYS A 293 -12.96 -8.58 -4.03
CA CYS A 293 -11.85 -8.25 -4.92
C CYS A 293 -12.20 -7.00 -5.74
N ALA A 294 -11.37 -5.96 -5.71
CA ALA A 294 -11.54 -4.77 -6.56
C ALA A 294 -11.02 -5.02 -7.98
#